data_AF-A0A924PX25-F1
#
_entry.id   AF-A0A924PX25-F1
#
_cell.length_a   1.000
_cell.length_b   1.000
_cell.length_c   1.000
_cell.angle_alpha   90.00
_cell.angle_beta   90.00
_cell.angle_gamma   90.00
#
_symmetry.space_group_name_H-M   'P 1'
#
loop_
_entity.id
_entity.type
_entity.pdbx_description
1 polymer ?
#
loop_
_entity_poly.entity_id
_entity_poly.type
_entity_poly.pdbx_seq_one_letter_code
_entity_poly.pdbx_strand_id
1 'polypeptide(L)'
;MQSNSKMAAPGIIGTRHYALAQEIRHTLAQYADLRDIIAMLGLEQLSTEDRNVVGRARRLERFLTQPFFTTGQFTGHTGKLVSLAQALDGCERILRDEFKDAPESALYMIGAIEEAKGKPGTSKPAPNAAPAPAIHAS
;
A
#
# COMPACT_ATOMS: atom_id res chain seq x y z
N MET A 1 -10.04 -12.79 1.88
CA MET A 1 -10.75 -12.53 0.62
C MET A 1 -12.27 -12.47 0.86
N GLN A 2 -12.80 -11.40 1.45
CA GLN A 2 -14.26 -11.20 1.54
C GLN A 2 -14.58 -9.72 1.39
N SER A 3 -14.27 -9.16 0.21
CA SER A 3 -14.83 -7.88 -0.20
C SER A 3 -15.35 -8.04 -1.62
N ASN A 4 -16.65 -8.28 -1.73
CA ASN A 4 -17.39 -8.29 -2.99
C ASN A 4 -18.33 -7.09 -2.98
N SER A 5 -18.06 -6.11 -3.84
CA SER A 5 -18.87 -4.90 -3.98
C SER A 5 -19.65 -4.97 -5.29
N LYS A 6 -20.98 -4.84 -5.23
CA LYS A 6 -21.89 -4.86 -6.41
C LYS A 6 -21.67 -3.67 -7.37
N MET A 7 -20.82 -2.71 -7.02
CA MET A 7 -20.50 -1.53 -7.83
C MET A 7 -19.48 -1.80 -8.95
N ALA A 8 -18.86 -2.99 -9.04
CA ALA A 8 -17.82 -3.33 -10.01
C ALA A 8 -18.34 -3.60 -11.44
N ALA A 9 -19.34 -2.85 -11.91
CA ALA A 9 -19.79 -2.88 -13.30
C ALA A 9 -18.96 -1.90 -14.16
N PRO A 10 -18.46 -2.29 -15.35
CA PRO A 10 -17.62 -1.43 -16.20
C PRO A 10 -18.23 -0.06 -16.55
N GLY A 11 -19.58 0.03 -16.55
CA GLY A 11 -20.30 1.27 -16.87
C GLY A 11 -20.24 2.37 -15.79
N ILE A 12 -19.75 2.07 -14.57
CA ILE A 12 -19.81 3.01 -13.42
C ILE A 12 -18.41 3.51 -13.01
N ILE A 13 -17.35 2.71 -13.20
CA ILE A 13 -16.01 3.01 -12.65
C ILE A 13 -14.94 3.26 -13.74
N GLY A 14 -15.30 3.11 -15.02
CA GLY A 14 -14.39 3.24 -16.15
C GLY A 14 -13.53 2.00 -16.40
N THR A 15 -13.17 1.76 -17.66
CA THR A 15 -12.45 0.56 -18.13
C THR A 15 -11.08 0.40 -17.47
N ARG A 16 -10.31 1.49 -17.33
CA ARG A 16 -8.98 1.48 -16.70
C ARG A 16 -9.02 0.98 -15.25
N HIS A 17 -9.95 1.51 -14.45
CA HIS A 17 -10.06 1.10 -13.04
C HIS A 17 -10.49 -0.36 -12.94
N TYR A 18 -11.48 -0.79 -13.74
CA TYR A 18 -11.95 -2.18 -13.71
C TYR A 18 -10.84 -3.18 -14.08
N ALA A 19 -10.09 -2.90 -15.15
CA ALA A 19 -8.97 -3.73 -15.58
C ALA A 19 -7.89 -3.82 -14.49
N LEU A 20 -7.49 -2.67 -13.95
CA LEU A 20 -6.50 -2.61 -12.88
C LEU A 20 -6.93 -3.37 -11.63
N ALA A 21 -8.20 -3.23 -11.23
CA ALA A 21 -8.76 -3.97 -10.11
C ALA A 21 -8.76 -5.49 -10.34
N GLN A 22 -8.95 -5.96 -11.60
CA GLN A 22 -8.78 -7.38 -11.89
C GLN A 22 -7.33 -7.83 -11.76
N GLU A 23 -6.38 -7.08 -12.31
CA GLU A 23 -4.96 -7.44 -12.24
C GLU A 23 -4.44 -7.46 -10.79
N ILE A 24 -4.86 -6.50 -9.96
CA ILE A 24 -4.56 -6.49 -8.52
C ILE A 24 -5.11 -7.76 -7.85
N ARG A 25 -6.39 -8.08 -8.10
CA ARG A 25 -7.01 -9.28 -7.52
C ARG A 25 -6.31 -10.56 -7.93
N HIS A 26 -5.96 -10.68 -9.21
CA HIS A 26 -5.27 -11.85 -9.73
C HIS A 26 -3.89 -12.00 -9.08
N THR A 27 -3.11 -10.92 -9.02
CA THR A 27 -1.79 -10.91 -8.38
C THR A 27 -1.86 -11.28 -6.90
N LEU A 28 -2.83 -10.74 -6.15
CA LEU A 28 -3.03 -11.05 -4.74
C LEU A 28 -3.54 -12.48 -4.51
N ALA A 29 -4.33 -13.03 -5.44
CA ALA A 29 -4.78 -14.42 -5.39
C ALA A 29 -3.61 -15.40 -5.58
N GLN A 30 -2.79 -15.17 -6.61
CA GLN A 30 -1.58 -15.96 -6.82
C GLN A 30 -0.64 -15.89 -5.60
N TYR A 31 -0.47 -14.70 -5.02
CA TYR A 31 0.32 -14.58 -3.79
C TYR A 31 -0.29 -15.34 -2.60
N ALA A 32 -1.61 -15.36 -2.46
CA ALA A 32 -2.28 -16.15 -1.43
C ALA A 32 -2.01 -17.64 -1.58
N ASP A 33 -2.06 -18.16 -2.81
CA ASP A 33 -1.77 -19.57 -3.11
C ASP A 33 -0.31 -19.93 -2.81
N LEU A 34 0.62 -19.01 -3.07
CA LEU A 34 2.05 -19.19 -2.80
C LEU A 34 2.41 -19.03 -1.30
N ARG A 35 1.52 -18.46 -0.48
CA ARG A 35 1.83 -18.09 0.92
C ARG A 35 2.13 -19.30 1.80
N ASP A 36 1.39 -20.39 1.63
CA ASP A 36 1.58 -21.63 2.40
C ASP A 36 2.90 -22.32 2.02
N ILE A 37 3.23 -22.31 0.72
CA ILE A 37 4.51 -22.81 0.22
C ILE A 37 5.67 -22.01 0.82
N ILE A 38 5.59 -20.67 0.82
CA ILE A 38 6.62 -19.80 1.40
C ILE A 38 6.77 -20.07 2.90
N ALA A 39 5.67 -20.25 3.63
CA ALA A 39 5.69 -20.49 5.07
C ALA A 39 6.34 -21.85 5.43
N MET A 40 6.19 -22.86 4.56
CA MET A 40 6.74 -24.19 4.78
C MET A 40 8.18 -24.36 4.27
N LEU A 41 8.49 -23.81 3.09
CA LEU A 41 9.71 -24.12 2.33
C LEU A 41 10.67 -22.93 2.19
N GLY A 42 10.23 -21.71 2.48
CA GLY A 42 11.01 -20.50 2.21
C GLY A 42 10.75 -19.92 0.81
N LEU A 43 11.20 -18.68 0.61
CA LEU A 43 10.97 -17.92 -0.63
C LEU A 43 11.93 -18.31 -1.75
N GLU A 44 13.09 -18.84 -1.39
CA GLU A 44 14.15 -19.32 -2.28
C GLU A 44 13.73 -20.54 -3.12
N GLN A 45 12.71 -21.28 -2.67
CA GLN A 45 12.20 -22.49 -3.33
C GLN A 45 11.23 -22.19 -4.47
N LEU A 46 10.83 -20.93 -4.64
CA LEU A 46 9.92 -20.49 -5.69
C LEU A 46 10.66 -20.28 -7.02
N SER A 47 9.93 -20.45 -8.12
CA SER A 47 10.42 -20.06 -9.44
C SER A 47 10.70 -18.56 -9.50
N THR A 48 11.53 -18.12 -10.46
CA THR A 48 11.81 -16.68 -10.60
C THR A 48 10.54 -15.89 -10.89
N GLU A 49 9.62 -16.45 -11.66
CA GLU A 49 8.32 -15.84 -11.96
C GLU A 49 7.45 -15.70 -10.71
N ASP A 50 7.35 -16.74 -9.90
CA ASP A 50 6.58 -16.72 -8.66
C ASP A 50 7.16 -15.72 -7.65
N ARG A 51 8.49 -15.63 -7.54
CA ARG A 51 9.14 -14.60 -6.70
C ARG A 51 8.79 -13.19 -7.17
N ASN A 52 8.67 -12.97 -8.49
CA ASN A 52 8.25 -11.67 -9.03
C ASN A 52 6.79 -11.38 -8.68
N VAL A 53 5.91 -12.38 -8.75
CA VAL A 53 4.50 -12.26 -8.32
C VAL A 53 4.42 -11.90 -6.83
N VAL A 54 5.15 -12.63 -5.97
CA VAL A 54 5.23 -12.35 -4.53
C VAL A 54 5.74 -10.93 -4.28
N GLY A 55 6.80 -10.52 -5.00
CA GLY A 55 7.36 -9.18 -4.90
C GLY A 55 6.37 -8.08 -5.28
N ARG A 56 5.61 -8.25 -6.38
CA ARG A 56 4.55 -7.30 -6.76
C ARG A 56 3.41 -7.27 -5.74
N ALA A 57 2.97 -8.44 -5.29
CA ALA A 57 1.88 -8.56 -4.33
C ALA A 57 2.21 -7.89 -2.98
N ARG A 58 3.40 -8.13 -2.42
CA ARG A 58 3.84 -7.48 -1.18
C ARG A 58 3.92 -5.96 -1.32
N ARG A 59 4.42 -5.46 -2.45
CA ARG A 59 4.46 -4.02 -2.75
C ARG A 59 3.07 -3.41 -2.87
N LEU A 60 2.14 -4.09 -3.52
CA LEU A 60 0.73 -3.69 -3.58
C LEU A 60 0.11 -3.67 -2.18
N GLU A 61 0.30 -4.72 -1.37
CA GLU A 61 -0.21 -4.74 0.02
C GLU A 61 0.34 -3.56 0.83
N ARG A 62 1.63 -3.24 0.72
CA ARG A 62 2.24 -2.07 1.38
C ARG A 62 1.66 -0.76 0.87
N PHE A 63 1.56 -0.58 -0.44
CA PHE A 63 1.02 0.65 -1.03
C PHE A 63 -0.47 0.87 -0.68
N LEU A 64 -1.24 -0.21 -0.59
CA LEU A 64 -2.65 -0.17 -0.21
C LEU A 64 -2.88 0.05 1.29
N THR A 65 -1.84 -0.01 2.14
CA THR A 65 -1.93 0.34 3.58
C THR A 65 -2.05 1.85 3.82
N GLN A 66 -2.69 2.60 2.92
CA GLN A 66 -2.72 4.07 2.90
C GLN A 66 -3.04 4.67 4.29
N PRO A 67 -2.40 5.78 4.67
CA PRO A 67 -2.73 6.51 5.89
C PRO A 67 -4.10 7.17 5.72
N PHE A 68 -5.17 6.45 6.09
CA PHE A 68 -6.53 6.97 6.08
C PHE A 68 -6.62 8.25 6.92
N PHE A 69 -7.21 9.30 6.34
CA PHE A 69 -7.45 10.59 7.00
C PHE A 69 -8.33 10.47 8.26
N THR A 70 -8.99 9.32 8.48
CA THR A 70 -9.86 9.05 9.63
C THR A 70 -9.11 8.77 10.94
N THR A 71 -7.78 8.59 10.93
CA THR A 71 -6.98 8.30 12.14
C THR A 71 -5.98 9.40 12.51
N GLY A 72 -6.11 10.60 11.92
CA GLY A 72 -5.23 11.74 12.21
C GLY A 72 -5.20 12.16 13.68
N GLN A 73 -6.23 11.84 14.45
CA GLN A 73 -6.27 12.16 15.88
C GLN A 73 -5.49 11.18 16.77
N PHE A 74 -5.00 10.05 16.23
CA PHE A 74 -4.32 9.01 17.01
C PHE A 74 -2.89 8.71 16.57
N THR A 75 -2.46 9.08 15.35
CA THR A 75 -1.21 8.59 14.75
C THR A 75 -0.08 9.62 14.65
N GLY A 76 -0.32 10.91 14.91
CA GLY A 76 0.72 11.95 14.88
C GLY A 76 1.31 12.25 13.49
N HIS A 77 0.78 11.65 12.42
CA HIS A 77 1.15 11.92 11.03
C HIS A 77 0.09 12.80 10.37
N THR A 78 0.51 13.87 9.67
CA THR A 78 -0.38 14.72 8.88
C THR A 78 -1.07 13.86 7.82
N GLY A 79 -2.38 13.64 7.95
CA GLY A 79 -3.14 12.79 7.04
C GLY A 79 -2.96 13.23 5.58
N LYS A 80 -2.62 12.29 4.69
CA LYS A 80 -2.45 12.58 3.27
C LYS A 80 -3.70 12.13 2.51
N LEU A 81 -4.36 13.07 1.83
CA LEU A 81 -5.44 12.77 0.90
C LEU A 81 -4.84 12.25 -0.41
N VAL A 82 -5.09 10.98 -0.71
CA VAL A 82 -4.72 10.35 -1.99
C VAL A 82 -5.94 10.36 -2.89
N SER A 83 -5.85 11.02 -4.04
CA SER A 83 -6.93 10.98 -5.03
C SER A 83 -7.04 9.59 -5.65
N LEU A 84 -8.23 9.22 -6.14
CA LEU A 84 -8.43 7.96 -6.86
C LEU A 84 -7.44 7.82 -8.04
N ALA A 85 -7.20 8.90 -8.78
CA ALA A 85 -6.25 8.90 -9.90
C ALA A 85 -4.82 8.55 -9.46
N GLN A 86 -4.36 9.09 -8.32
CA GLN A 86 -3.03 8.78 -7.78
C GLN A 86 -2.94 7.34 -7.24
N ALA A 87 -4.01 6.82 -6.65
CA ALA A 87 -4.06 5.43 -6.20
C ALA A 87 -4.01 4.45 -7.39
N LEU A 88 -4.77 4.74 -8.44
CA LEU A 88 -4.76 3.94 -9.67
C LEU A 88 -3.39 4.00 -10.36
N ASP A 89 -2.78 5.19 -10.47
CA ASP A 89 -1.44 5.35 -11.04
C ASP A 89 -0.40 4.55 -10.27
N GLY A 90 -0.41 4.63 -8.93
CA GLY A 90 0.53 3.88 -8.10
C GLY A 90 0.38 2.37 -8.25
N CYS A 91 -0.85 1.85 -8.26
CA CYS A 91 -1.08 0.41 -8.45
C CYS A 91 -0.63 -0.06 -9.84
N GLU A 92 -0.89 0.73 -10.88
CA GLU A 92 -0.50 0.42 -12.27
C GLU A 92 1.02 0.35 -12.42
N ARG A 93 1.74 1.29 -11.80
CA ARG A 93 3.21 1.33 -11.86
C ARG A 93 3.87 0.22 -11.05
N ILE A 94 3.28 -0.17 -9.92
CA ILE A 94 3.73 -1.35 -9.16
C ILE A 94 3.51 -2.62 -9.99
N LEU A 95 2.36 -2.76 -10.64
CA LEU A 95 2.05 -3.92 -11.50
C LEU A 95 2.99 -4.03 -12.72
N ARG A 96 3.51 -2.89 -13.20
CA ARG A 96 4.51 -2.78 -14.28
C ARG A 96 5.97 -2.91 -13.81
N ASP A 97 6.20 -3.32 -12.56
CA ASP A 97 7.53 -3.54 -12.00
C ASP A 97 8.44 -2.28 -11.94
N GLU A 98 7.88 -1.07 -12.01
CA GLU A 98 8.68 0.18 -11.90
C GLU A 98 9.36 0.34 -10.53
N PHE A 99 8.89 -0.40 -9.52
CA PHE A 99 9.40 -0.37 -8.14
C PHE A 99 10.01 -1.71 -7.72
N LYS A 100 10.35 -2.59 -8.65
CA LYS A 100 10.90 -3.94 -8.36
C LYS A 100 12.22 -3.92 -7.57
N ASP A 101 13.00 -2.86 -7.71
CA ASP A 101 14.29 -2.68 -7.03
C ASP A 101 14.16 -1.81 -5.76
N ALA A 102 12.98 -1.21 -5.55
CA ALA A 102 12.70 -0.46 -4.33
C ALA A 102 12.42 -1.42 -3.15
N PRO A 103 12.89 -1.07 -1.94
CA PRO A 103 12.54 -1.84 -0.75
C PRO A 103 11.04 -1.71 -0.47
N GLU A 104 10.39 -2.80 -0.04
CA GLU A 104 8.95 -2.82 0.26
C GLU A 104 8.54 -1.75 1.30
N SER A 105 9.46 -1.43 2.23
CA SER A 105 9.25 -0.40 3.26
C SER A 105 9.10 1.02 2.70
N ALA A 106 9.63 1.30 1.50
CA ALA A 106 9.46 2.60 0.84
C ALA A 106 8.01 2.85 0.38
N LEU A 107 7.21 1.79 0.24
CA LEU A 107 5.81 1.83 -0.17
C LEU A 107 4.84 1.82 1.02
N TYR A 108 5.35 1.74 2.25
CA TYR A 108 4.53 1.65 3.45
C TYR A 108 4.08 3.05 3.91
N MET A 109 2.78 3.22 4.16
CA MET A 109 2.17 4.45 4.70
C MET A 109 2.52 5.71 3.87
N ILE A 110 2.61 5.57 2.55
CA ILE A 110 2.80 6.70 1.63
C ILE A 110 1.46 7.19 1.07
N GLY A 111 1.43 8.46 0.64
CA GLY A 111 0.29 9.03 -0.06
C GLY A 111 0.34 8.69 -1.56
N ALA A 112 1.05 9.52 -2.32
CA ALA A 112 1.28 9.27 -3.74
C ALA A 112 2.50 8.35 -3.96
N ILE A 113 2.48 7.57 -5.04
CA ILE A 113 3.55 6.64 -5.39
C ILE A 113 4.93 7.32 -5.59
N GLU A 114 4.94 8.59 -5.97
CA GLU A 114 6.17 9.39 -6.13
C GLU A 114 6.97 9.51 -4.82
N GLU A 115 6.31 9.43 -3.67
CA GLU A 115 6.99 9.48 -2.36
C GLU A 115 7.94 8.31 -2.14
N ALA A 116 7.74 7.19 -2.84
CA ALA A 116 8.58 5.99 -2.73
C ALA A 116 10.00 6.22 -3.29
N LYS A 117 10.20 7.17 -4.22
CA LYS A 117 11.52 7.49 -4.79
C LYS A 117 12.33 8.50 -3.96
N GLY A 118 11.69 9.14 -2.98
CA GLY A 118 12.22 10.33 -2.29
C GLY A 118 12.43 10.19 -0.78
N LYS A 119 12.29 9.01 -0.17
CA LYS A 119 12.69 8.78 1.23
C LYS A 119 14.10 8.16 1.29
N PRO A 120 15.19 8.96 1.43
CA PRO A 120 16.40 8.43 2.04
C PRO A 120 16.00 8.04 3.47
N GLY A 121 16.33 6.80 3.86
CA GLY A 121 15.88 6.23 5.12
C GLY A 121 16.22 7.11 6.33
N THR A 122 15.19 7.63 6.99
CA THR A 122 15.26 8.27 8.31
C THR A 122 13.86 8.20 8.90
N SER A 123 13.59 7.97 10.17
CA SER A 123 14.37 7.67 11.38
C SER A 123 13.32 7.70 12.49
N LYS A 124 13.50 6.86 13.52
CA LYS A 124 12.84 6.90 14.84
C LYS A 124 12.06 8.20 15.14
N PRO A 125 10.77 8.16 15.54
CA PRO A 125 10.10 9.35 16.00
C PRO A 125 10.78 9.85 17.28
N ALA A 126 11.29 11.08 17.23
CA ALA A 126 11.83 11.80 18.38
C ALA A 126 10.70 12.18 19.35
N PRO A 127 10.97 12.24 20.67
CA PRO A 127 9.95 12.51 21.66
C PRO A 127 9.68 14.01 21.78
N ASN A 128 8.45 14.30 22.23
CA ASN A 128 8.07 15.40 23.13
C ASN A 128 7.19 16.51 22.53
N ALA A 129 5.99 16.62 23.10
CA ALA A 129 5.43 17.88 23.57
C ALA A 129 4.32 17.55 24.60
N ALA A 130 4.68 17.57 25.88
CA ALA A 130 3.72 17.56 26.98
C ALA A 130 2.82 18.81 26.92
N PRO A 131 1.52 18.73 27.24
CA PRO A 131 0.71 19.92 27.46
C PRO A 131 0.96 20.46 28.89
N ALA A 132 1.38 21.72 28.99
CA ALA A 132 1.39 22.49 30.23
C ALA A 132 -0.03 23.02 30.58
N PRO A 133 -0.33 23.33 31.86
CA PRO A 133 -1.67 23.19 32.43
C PRO A 133 -2.58 24.41 32.28
N ALA A 134 -3.87 24.16 32.44
CA ALA A 134 -4.97 25.12 32.45
C ALA A 134 -4.89 26.13 33.61
N ILE A 135 -5.20 27.41 33.34
CA ILE A 135 -5.60 28.42 34.33
C ILE A 135 -6.37 29.58 33.66
N HIS A 136 -7.16 30.27 34.49
CA HIS A 136 -8.14 31.36 34.28
C HIS A 136 -9.59 30.85 34.16
N ALA A 137 -10.45 30.84 35.18
CA ALA A 137 -10.58 31.67 36.38
C ALA A 137 -10.59 33.18 36.09
N SER A 138 -11.78 33.69 35.77
CA SER A 138 -12.43 34.84 36.42
C SER A 138 -13.88 34.95 35.95
#